data_AF-A0A3S8RL03-F1
#
_entry.id   AF-A0A3S8RL03-F1
#
_cell.length_a   1.000
_cell.length_b   1.000
_cell.length_c   1.000
_cell.angle_alpha   90.00
_cell.angle_beta   90.00
_cell.angle_gamma   90.00
#
_symmetry.space_group_name_H-M   'P 1'
#
loop_
_entity.id
_entity.type
_entity.pdbx_description
1 polymer ?
#
loop_
_entity_poly.entity_id
_entity_poly.type
_entity_poly.pdbx_seq_one_letter_code
_entity_poly.pdbx_strand_id
1 'polypeptide(L)'
;MKFLRRNWDSVGLFFWLVAAITLFFIWNDITVVQRLLLMNFITMTVHQFEEFGFPGGMPILLNVEKMKSENPERYPQNQNSVMIGNMITSYIFYLLPVFFPNHIWFGLGGVLVGLTQVPVHVGVAKMLKSFYAPGNFALLLGHVPI
;
A
#
# COMPACT_ATOMS: atom_id res chain seq x y z
N MET A 1 -4.30 -20.97 2.41
CA MET A 1 -3.41 -20.10 3.22
C MET A 1 -2.01 -19.91 2.62
N LYS A 2 -1.25 -20.96 2.24
CA LYS A 2 0.13 -20.79 1.73
C LYS A 2 0.24 -19.92 0.46
N PHE A 3 -0.69 -20.08 -0.48
CA PHE A 3 -0.73 -19.28 -1.71
C PHE A 3 -0.89 -17.79 -1.39
N LEU A 4 -1.96 -17.43 -0.68
CA LEU A 4 -2.26 -16.05 -0.32
C LEU A 4 -1.09 -15.40 0.43
N ARG A 5 -0.52 -16.09 1.43
CA ARG A 5 0.63 -15.59 2.19
C ARG A 5 1.85 -15.23 1.34
N ARG A 6 2.05 -15.90 0.22
CA ARG A 6 3.22 -15.73 -0.64
C ARG A 6 2.96 -14.77 -1.80
N ASN A 7 1.71 -14.40 -2.06
CA ASN A 7 1.31 -13.68 -3.27
C ASN A 7 0.24 -12.61 -2.99
N TRP A 8 0.08 -12.17 -1.73
CA TRP A 8 -1.00 -11.26 -1.36
C TRP A 8 -0.85 -9.89 -2.01
N ASP A 9 0.40 -9.46 -2.23
CA ASP A 9 0.82 -8.26 -2.95
C ASP A 9 0.43 -8.35 -4.43
N SER A 10 0.70 -9.49 -5.07
CA SER A 10 0.34 -9.76 -6.46
C SER A 10 -1.18 -9.92 -6.64
N VAL A 11 -1.88 -10.48 -5.65
CA VAL A 11 -3.35 -10.46 -5.58
C VAL A 11 -3.86 -9.03 -5.43
N GLY A 12 -3.15 -8.18 -4.67
CA GLY A 12 -3.40 -6.74 -4.61
C GLY A 12 -3.33 -6.07 -5.98
N LEU A 13 -2.30 -6.39 -6.80
CA LEU A 13 -2.21 -5.89 -8.18
C LEU A 13 -3.37 -6.35 -9.08
N PHE A 14 -3.90 -7.56 -8.87
CA PHE A 14 -5.10 -7.97 -9.59
C PHE A 14 -6.28 -7.06 -9.23
N PHE A 15 -6.48 -6.75 -7.95
CA PHE A 15 -7.53 -5.82 -7.51
C PHE A 15 -7.27 -4.38 -7.97
N TRP A 16 -6.02 -3.94 -8.03
CA TRP A 16 -5.63 -2.68 -8.67
C TRP A 16 -6.17 -2.59 -10.10
N LEU A 17 -5.93 -3.63 -10.92
CA LEU A 17 -6.35 -3.65 -12.32
C LEU A 17 -7.88 -3.58 -12.43
N VAL A 18 -8.57 -4.41 -11.64
CA VAL A 18 -10.04 -4.42 -11.60
C VAL A 18 -10.59 -3.06 -11.19
N ALA A 19 -10.02 -2.44 -10.14
CA ALA A 19 -10.44 -1.14 -9.65
C ALA A 19 -10.17 -0.03 -10.68
N ALA A 20 -9.03 -0.04 -11.37
CA ALA A 20 -8.67 0.94 -12.39
C ALA A 20 -9.61 0.85 -13.60
N ILE A 21 -9.88 -0.36 -14.09
CA ILE A 21 -10.85 -0.59 -15.17
C ILE A 21 -12.24 -0.13 -14.74
N THR A 22 -12.66 -0.50 -13.53
CA THR A 22 -13.97 -0.11 -12.99
C THR A 22 -14.10 1.41 -12.92
N LEU A 23 -13.11 2.09 -12.32
CA LEU A 23 -13.06 3.54 -12.19
C LEU A 23 -13.14 4.24 -13.55
N PHE A 24 -12.48 3.71 -14.57
CA PHE A 24 -12.56 4.24 -15.93
C PHE A 24 -14.00 4.22 -16.48
N PHE A 25 -14.71 3.11 -16.32
CA PHE A 25 -16.08 2.98 -16.82
C PHE A 25 -17.11 3.79 -16.04
N ILE A 26 -16.98 3.85 -14.71
CA ILE A 26 -17.96 4.53 -13.84
C ILE A 26 -17.58 5.97 -13.50
N TRP A 27 -16.52 6.52 -14.12
CA TRP A 27 -15.93 7.82 -13.75
C TRP A 27 -16.99 8.92 -13.60
N ASN A 28 -17.89 9.05 -14.57
CA ASN A 28 -18.91 10.08 -14.59
C ASN A 28 -20.11 9.79 -13.66
N ASP A 29 -20.27 8.55 -13.22
CA ASP A 29 -21.42 8.09 -12.44
C ASP A 29 -21.20 8.19 -10.93
N ILE A 30 -19.94 8.29 -10.50
CA ILE A 30 -19.56 8.38 -9.09
C ILE A 30 -19.14 9.79 -8.66
N THR A 31 -19.29 10.05 -7.37
CA THR A 31 -18.88 11.32 -6.75
C THR A 31 -17.36 11.52 -6.79
N VAL A 32 -16.91 12.78 -6.72
CA VAL A 32 -15.48 13.12 -6.66
C VAL A 32 -14.80 12.41 -5.47
N VAL A 33 -15.47 12.34 -4.32
CA VAL A 33 -14.95 11.64 -3.13
C VAL A 33 -14.72 10.16 -3.45
N GLN A 34 -15.66 9.47 -4.10
CA GLN A 34 -15.46 8.07 -4.48
C GLN A 34 -14.32 7.88 -5.48
N ARG A 35 -14.13 8.80 -6.42
CA ARG A 35 -12.98 8.77 -7.34
C ARG A 35 -11.67 8.83 -6.56
N LEU A 36 -11.54 9.78 -5.63
CA LEU A 36 -10.36 9.93 -4.79
C LEU A 36 -10.11 8.68 -3.93
N LEU A 37 -11.16 8.12 -3.31
CA LEU A 37 -11.05 6.89 -2.51
C LEU A 37 -10.58 5.69 -3.35
N LEU A 38 -11.15 5.50 -4.54
CA LEU A 38 -10.73 4.43 -5.46
C LEU A 38 -9.30 4.64 -5.95
N MET A 39 -8.93 5.87 -6.32
CA MET A 39 -7.55 6.20 -6.71
C MET A 39 -6.56 5.97 -5.57
N ASN A 40 -6.97 6.25 -4.33
CA ASN A 40 -6.13 6.00 -3.16
C ASN A 40 -5.97 4.50 -2.89
N PHE A 41 -7.03 3.70 -3.06
CA PHE A 41 -6.96 2.22 -2.99
C PHE A 41 -6.06 1.62 -4.08
N ILE A 42 -6.21 2.09 -5.32
CA ILE A 42 -5.34 1.76 -6.46
C ILE A 42 -3.89 2.09 -6.11
N THR A 43 -3.63 3.27 -5.55
CA THR A 43 -2.29 3.68 -5.15
C THR A 43 -1.71 2.76 -4.07
N MET A 44 -2.47 2.49 -3.02
CA MET A 44 -2.01 1.65 -1.90
C MET A 44 -1.67 0.21 -2.34
N THR A 45 -2.43 -0.36 -3.28
CA THR A 45 -2.15 -1.70 -3.78
C THR A 45 -0.87 -1.74 -4.65
N VAL A 46 -0.60 -0.70 -5.45
CA VAL A 46 0.69 -0.57 -6.16
C VAL A 46 1.83 -0.33 -5.17
N HIS A 47 1.64 0.53 -4.18
CA HIS A 47 2.61 0.83 -3.13
C HIS A 47 3.06 -0.44 -2.39
N GLN A 48 2.11 -1.26 -1.95
CA GLN A 48 2.39 -2.56 -1.35
C GLN A 48 3.10 -3.50 -2.33
N PHE A 49 2.68 -3.53 -3.59
CA PHE A 49 3.40 -4.34 -4.56
C PHE A 49 4.86 -3.91 -4.72
N GLU A 50 5.15 -2.61 -4.69
CA GLU A 50 6.53 -2.15 -4.72
C GLU A 50 7.32 -2.59 -3.48
N GLU A 51 6.74 -2.44 -2.28
CA GLU A 51 7.40 -2.77 -1.01
C GLU A 51 7.68 -4.27 -0.85
N PHE A 52 6.79 -5.14 -1.33
CA PHE A 52 6.80 -6.58 -1.04
C PHE A 52 7.01 -7.48 -2.27
N GLY A 53 6.61 -7.04 -3.46
CA GLY A 53 6.65 -7.80 -4.72
C GLY A 53 7.82 -7.42 -5.61
N PHE A 54 7.78 -6.23 -6.23
CA PHE A 54 8.86 -5.71 -7.08
C PHE A 54 8.97 -4.18 -7.01
N PRO A 55 10.14 -3.61 -6.65
CA PRO A 55 11.41 -4.30 -6.45
C PRO A 55 11.51 -5.10 -5.14
N GLY A 56 10.60 -4.88 -4.19
CA GLY A 56 10.46 -5.67 -2.97
C GLY A 56 11.59 -5.45 -1.96
N GLY A 57 11.69 -6.37 -0.99
CA GLY A 57 12.80 -6.44 -0.04
C GLY A 57 12.69 -5.53 1.19
N MET A 58 11.67 -4.68 1.27
CA MET A 58 11.45 -3.80 2.42
C MET A 58 11.34 -4.54 3.77
N PRO A 59 10.68 -5.71 3.88
CA PRO A 59 10.59 -6.44 5.15
C PRO A 59 11.95 -6.82 5.74
N ILE A 60 12.84 -7.35 4.89
CA ILE A 60 14.17 -7.79 5.29
C ILE A 60 15.00 -6.56 5.66
N LEU A 61 14.97 -5.51 4.84
CA LEU A 61 15.66 -4.25 5.11
C LEU A 61 15.26 -3.68 6.48
N LEU A 62 13.97 -3.60 6.77
CA LEU A 62 13.49 -3.09 8.07
C LEU A 62 13.91 -3.99 9.22
N ASN A 63 13.88 -5.31 9.03
CA ASN A 63 14.34 -6.25 10.04
C ASN A 63 15.85 -6.09 10.34
N VAL A 64 16.68 -5.85 9.32
CA VAL A 64 18.13 -5.60 9.48
C VAL A 64 18.39 -4.21 10.07
N GLU A 65 17.91 -3.17 9.41
CA GLU A 65 18.35 -1.80 9.69
C GLU A 65 17.65 -1.19 10.89
N LYS A 66 16.35 -1.45 11.06
CA LYS A 66 15.54 -0.84 12.12
C LYS A 66 15.38 -1.74 13.33
N MET A 67 15.09 -3.03 13.10
CA MET A 67 14.79 -3.97 14.20
C MET A 67 16.01 -4.70 14.73
N LYS A 68 17.16 -4.62 14.02
CA LYS A 68 18.41 -5.30 14.39
C LYS A 68 18.20 -6.80 14.66
N SER A 69 17.36 -7.43 13.84
CA SER A 69 17.00 -8.85 13.99
C SER A 69 18.18 -9.75 13.67
N GLU A 70 18.46 -10.74 14.54
CA GLU A 70 19.44 -11.80 14.28
C GLU A 70 18.99 -12.73 13.13
N ASN A 71 17.69 -12.79 12.86
CA ASN A 71 17.09 -13.61 11.81
C ASN A 71 16.18 -12.76 10.90
N PRO A 72 16.75 -11.91 10.03
CA PRO A 72 15.98 -10.92 9.26
C PRO A 72 14.93 -11.50 8.29
N GLU A 73 15.08 -12.77 7.91
CA GLU A 73 14.14 -13.51 7.06
C GLU A 73 12.82 -13.85 7.77
N ARG A 74 12.76 -13.66 9.10
CA ARG A 74 11.67 -14.11 9.97
C ARG A 74 10.99 -12.93 10.68
N TYR A 75 10.68 -13.09 11.95
CA TYR A 75 10.09 -12.04 12.78
C TYR A 75 11.07 -10.86 12.92
N PRO A 76 10.59 -9.60 12.98
CA PRO A 76 9.20 -9.14 13.08
C PRO A 76 8.40 -9.03 11.78
N GLN A 77 9.02 -8.67 10.65
CA GLN A 77 8.36 -8.51 9.36
C GLN A 77 8.30 -9.83 8.55
N ASN A 78 7.77 -10.90 9.15
CA ASN A 78 7.60 -12.16 8.43
C ASN A 78 6.39 -12.12 7.50
N GLN A 79 6.31 -13.06 6.54
CA GLN A 79 5.23 -13.11 5.54
C GLN A 79 3.80 -13.11 6.12
N ASN A 80 3.57 -13.71 7.30
CA ASN A 80 2.24 -13.71 7.91
C ASN A 80 1.88 -12.32 8.45
N SER A 81 2.78 -11.70 9.24
CA SER A 81 2.52 -10.41 9.87
C SER A 81 2.33 -9.32 8.82
N VAL A 82 3.20 -9.29 7.80
CA VAL A 82 3.07 -8.32 6.71
C VAL A 82 1.81 -8.54 5.89
N MET A 83 1.44 -9.78 5.57
CA MET A 83 0.20 -10.07 4.83
C MET A 83 -1.02 -9.57 5.61
N ILE A 84 -1.16 -9.97 6.88
CA ILE A 84 -2.35 -9.63 7.68
C ILE A 84 -2.49 -8.12 7.83
N GLY A 85 -1.41 -7.44 8.23
CA GLY A 85 -1.42 -5.98 8.41
C GLY A 85 -1.79 -5.26 7.11
N ASN A 86 -1.13 -5.59 6.01
CA ASN A 86 -1.34 -4.90 4.74
C ASN A 86 -2.68 -5.20 4.09
N MET A 87 -3.18 -6.44 4.17
CA MET A 87 -4.52 -6.76 3.69
C MET A 87 -5.59 -6.03 4.50
N ILE A 88 -5.45 -5.95 5.82
CA ILE A 88 -6.36 -5.15 6.66
C ILE A 88 -6.30 -3.68 6.24
N THR A 89 -5.10 -3.11 6.10
CA THR A 89 -4.92 -1.74 5.60
C THR A 89 -5.65 -1.53 4.28
N SER A 90 -5.36 -2.32 3.25
CA SER A 90 -5.90 -2.10 1.91
C SER A 90 -7.40 -2.34 1.80
N TYR A 91 -7.91 -3.43 2.35
CA TYR A 91 -9.32 -3.78 2.14
C TYR A 91 -10.27 -3.11 3.14
N ILE A 92 -9.81 -2.83 4.36
CA ILE A 92 -10.66 -2.18 5.38
C ILE A 92 -10.48 -0.66 5.35
N PHE A 93 -9.24 -0.15 5.32
CA PHE A 93 -9.02 1.30 5.44
C PHE A 93 -8.98 2.03 4.09
N TYR A 94 -8.78 1.34 2.97
CA TYR A 94 -8.77 1.96 1.64
C TYR A 94 -9.98 1.56 0.78
N LEU A 95 -10.36 0.29 0.73
CA LEU A 95 -11.48 -0.15 -0.13
C LEU A 95 -12.86 0.08 0.50
N LEU A 96 -13.06 -0.29 1.77
CA LEU A 96 -14.37 -0.13 2.44
C LEU A 96 -14.95 1.30 2.35
N PRO A 97 -14.17 2.39 2.54
CA PRO A 97 -14.69 3.75 2.47
C PRO A 97 -15.32 4.11 1.11
N VAL A 98 -14.92 3.47 0.02
CA VAL A 98 -15.48 3.68 -1.33
C VAL A 98 -17.00 3.48 -1.36
N PHE A 99 -17.51 2.56 -0.55
CA PHE A 99 -18.93 2.24 -0.44
C PHE A 99 -19.69 3.16 0.53
N PHE A 100 -18.98 3.96 1.32
CA PHE A 100 -19.55 4.88 2.32
C PHE A 100 -19.01 6.31 2.13
N PRO A 101 -19.11 6.91 0.93
CA PRO A 101 -18.46 8.19 0.63
C PRO A 101 -19.00 9.37 1.45
N ASN A 102 -20.21 9.25 2.00
CA ASN A 102 -20.80 10.26 2.87
C ASN A 102 -20.27 10.21 4.32
N HIS A 103 -19.46 9.21 4.66
CA HIS A 103 -18.84 9.04 5.98
C HIS A 103 -17.36 9.42 5.90
N ILE A 104 -17.08 10.72 5.82
CA ILE A 104 -15.73 11.26 5.54
C ILE A 104 -14.62 10.69 6.44
N TRP A 105 -14.93 10.33 7.67
CA TRP A 105 -14.00 9.75 8.63
C TRP A 105 -13.43 8.40 8.19
N PHE A 106 -14.18 7.63 7.40
CA PHE A 106 -13.71 6.35 6.88
C PHE A 106 -12.60 6.54 5.84
N GLY A 107 -12.68 7.60 5.03
CA GLY A 107 -11.65 7.93 4.04
C GLY A 107 -10.41 8.58 4.64
N LEU A 108 -10.56 9.31 5.75
CA LEU A 108 -9.47 10.06 6.38
C LEU A 108 -8.30 9.16 6.81
N GLY A 109 -8.60 7.96 7.30
CA GLY A 109 -7.57 6.99 7.71
C GLY A 109 -6.61 6.63 6.58
N GLY A 110 -7.14 6.33 5.39
CA GLY A 110 -6.32 6.05 4.20
C GLY A 110 -5.46 7.24 3.80
N VAL A 111 -6.02 8.45 3.76
CA VAL A 111 -5.25 9.66 3.42
C VAL A 111 -4.11 9.91 4.40
N LEU A 112 -4.37 9.83 5.71
CA LEU A 112 -3.33 10.02 6.73
C LEU A 112 -2.24 8.94 6.66
N VAL A 113 -2.62 7.69 6.40
CA VAL A 113 -1.64 6.61 6.20
C VAL A 113 -0.80 6.88 4.95
N GLY A 114 -1.40 7.30 3.84
CA GLY A 114 -0.68 7.67 2.62
C GLY A 114 0.30 8.82 2.84
N LEU A 115 -0.10 9.86 3.56
CA LEU A 115 0.78 11.00 3.89
C LEU A 115 1.97 10.60 4.79
N THR A 116 1.73 9.70 5.75
CA THR A 116 2.83 9.20 6.62
C THR A 116 3.81 8.31 5.88
N GLN A 117 3.49 7.80 4.68
CA GLN A 117 4.45 7.09 3.84
C GLN A 117 5.60 8.00 3.38
N VAL A 118 5.39 9.31 3.21
CA VAL A 118 6.45 10.24 2.76
C VAL A 118 7.69 10.18 3.66
N PRO A 119 7.61 10.48 4.97
CA PRO A 119 8.77 10.40 5.84
C PRO A 119 9.32 8.97 6.00
N VAL A 120 8.45 7.94 5.95
CA VAL A 120 8.89 6.53 6.01
C VAL A 120 9.83 6.22 4.85
N HIS A 121 9.41 6.56 3.63
CA HIS A 121 10.13 6.24 2.41
C HIS A 121 11.39 7.07 2.19
N VAL A 122 11.42 8.31 2.69
CA VAL A 122 12.68 9.08 2.82
C VAL A 122 13.67 8.35 3.74
N GLY A 123 13.18 7.81 4.87
CA GLY A 123 14.00 7.00 5.79
C GLY A 123 14.53 5.72 5.15
N VAL A 124 13.68 5.01 4.40
CA VAL A 124 14.04 3.76 3.70
C VAL A 124 15.06 4.01 2.59
N ALA A 125 14.87 5.07 1.80
CA ALA A 125 15.83 5.47 0.77
C ALA A 125 17.20 5.77 1.38
N LYS A 126 17.23 6.44 2.53
CA LYS A 126 18.47 6.67 3.30
C LYS A 126 19.12 5.38 3.80
N MET A 127 18.33 4.43 4.31
CA MET A 127 18.83 3.09 4.71
C MET A 127 19.48 2.35 3.54
N LEU A 128 18.85 2.44 2.36
CA LEU A 128 19.37 1.84 1.11
C LEU A 128 20.54 2.63 0.49
N LYS A 129 20.86 3.82 1.01
CA LYS A 129 21.81 4.78 0.39
C LYS A 129 21.46 5.04 -1.08
N SER A 130 20.17 5.12 -1.37
CA SER A 130 19.60 5.25 -2.70
C SER A 130 18.68 6.47 -2.76
N PHE A 131 18.47 7.01 -3.96
CA PHE A 131 17.43 8.02 -4.20
C PHE A 131 16.04 7.40 -4.34
N TYR A 132 15.97 6.08 -4.49
CA TYR A 132 14.73 5.33 -4.64
C TYR A 132 14.64 4.23 -3.59
N ALA A 133 13.47 4.16 -2.95
CA ALA A 133 13.02 3.05 -2.11
C ALA A 133 11.81 2.37 -2.78
N PRO A 134 11.67 1.04 -2.66
CA PRO A 134 10.47 0.34 -3.09
C PRO A 134 9.24 0.97 -2.42
N GLY A 135 8.28 1.50 -3.19
CA GLY A 135 7.11 2.23 -2.72
C GLY A 135 7.13 3.72 -3.07
N ASN A 136 8.30 4.28 -3.45
CA ASN A 136 8.43 5.69 -3.82
C ASN A 136 7.60 6.06 -5.04
N PHE A 137 7.40 5.15 -6.01
CA PHE A 137 6.68 5.50 -7.23
C PHE A 137 5.20 5.74 -6.92
N ALA A 138 4.53 4.79 -6.27
CA ALA A 138 3.14 4.91 -5.86
C ALA A 138 2.96 6.06 -4.86
N LEU A 139 3.93 6.28 -3.98
CA LEU A 139 3.92 7.43 -3.08
C LEU A 139 3.91 8.77 -3.83
N LEU A 140 4.90 9.00 -4.71
CA LEU A 140 5.09 10.30 -5.35
C LEU A 140 4.04 10.58 -6.43
N LEU A 141 3.62 9.57 -7.18
CA LEU A 141 2.68 9.73 -8.29
C LEU A 141 1.23 9.43 -7.91
N GLY A 142 1.00 8.84 -6.74
CA GLY A 142 -0.34 8.50 -6.24
C GLY A 142 -0.66 9.22 -4.93
N HIS A 143 -0.02 8.86 -3.82
CA HIS A 143 -0.44 9.34 -2.49
C HIS A 143 -0.25 10.85 -2.28
N VAL A 144 0.78 11.45 -2.87
CA VAL A 144 1.03 12.90 -2.76
C VAL A 144 0.00 13.75 -3.53
N PRO A 145 -0.34 13.44 -4.81
CA PRO A 145 -1.32 14.24 -5.55
C PRO A 145 -2.79 14.00 -5.20
N ILE A 146 -3.13 12.89 -4.52
CA ILE A 146 -4.51 12.54 -4.09
C ILE A 146 -4.81 13.18 -2.74
#